data_AF-A0A172TSK9-F1
#
_entry.id   AF-A0A172TSK9-F1
#
_cell.length_a   1.000
_cell.length_b   1.000
_cell.length_c   1.000
_cell.angle_alpha   90.00
_cell.angle_beta   90.00
_cell.angle_gamma   90.00
#
_symmetry.space_group_name_H-M   'P 1'
#
loop_
_entity.id
_entity.type
_entity.pdbx_description
1 polymer ?
#
loop_
_entity_poly.entity_id
_entity_poly.type
_entity_poly.pdbx_seq_one_letter_code
_entity_poly.pdbx_strand_id
1 'polypeptide(L)'
;MQAISDKQKLILFLLYCDPGIKDIKSMVNVYERADYPFLLGENLKVLFDLQLVWVTQYMDNDTPVLFELTDAGRAYVNEHIEKNALFEFIKTLQAPDFILEVTQSCFDKLSSN
;
A
#
# COMPACT_ATOMS: atom_id res chain seq x y z
N MET A 1 9.79 4.74 -18.35
CA MET A 1 9.25 3.94 -17.25
C MET A 1 9.08 4.87 -16.06
N GLN A 2 7.85 5.07 -15.58
CA GLN A 2 7.64 5.94 -14.41
C GLN A 2 8.18 5.23 -13.17
N ALA A 3 9.03 5.91 -12.40
CA ALA A 3 9.57 5.35 -11.17
C ALA A 3 8.47 5.27 -10.11
N ILE A 4 8.39 4.14 -9.40
CA ILE A 4 7.45 3.95 -8.29
C ILE A 4 8.01 4.66 -7.06
N SER A 5 7.23 5.61 -6.55
CA SER A 5 7.54 6.38 -5.34
C SER A 5 7.39 5.54 -4.07
N ASP A 6 8.00 6.00 -2.97
CA ASP A 6 7.89 5.29 -1.68
C ASP A 6 6.45 5.22 -1.15
N LYS A 7 5.60 6.18 -1.51
CA LYS A 7 4.15 6.12 -1.24
C LYS A 7 3.50 4.94 -1.93
N GLN A 8 3.78 4.78 -3.22
CA GLN A 8 3.25 3.69 -4.02
C GLN A 8 3.81 2.34 -3.54
N LYS A 9 5.08 2.29 -3.13
CA LYS A 9 5.65 1.11 -2.47
C LYS A 9 4.91 0.77 -1.17
N LEU A 10 4.60 1.76 -0.33
CA LEU A 10 3.83 1.53 0.88
C LEU A 10 2.43 0.98 0.57
N ILE A 11 1.72 1.52 -0.43
CA ILE A 11 0.43 0.96 -0.89
C ILE A 11 0.58 -0.50 -1.31
N LEU A 12 1.54 -0.80 -2.19
CA LEU A 12 1.78 -2.17 -2.66
C LEU A 12 2.08 -3.12 -1.49
N PHE A 13 2.88 -2.68 -0.52
CA PHE A 13 3.20 -3.46 0.66
C PHE A 13 1.99 -3.71 1.57
N LEU A 14 1.17 -2.68 1.82
CA LEU A 14 -0.03 -2.82 2.65
C LEU A 14 -1.08 -3.75 2.00
N LEU A 15 -1.17 -3.75 0.66
CA LEU A 15 -1.99 -4.70 -0.10
C LEU A 15 -1.42 -6.13 -0.07
N TYR A 16 -0.09 -6.27 -0.01
CA TYR A 16 0.61 -7.56 0.02
C TYR A 16 0.47 -8.31 1.35
N CYS A 17 0.38 -7.57 2.44
CA CYS A 17 0.25 -8.11 3.79
C CYS A 17 -0.93 -9.08 3.94
N ASP A 18 -0.95 -9.92 4.98
CA ASP A 18 -2.03 -10.88 5.27
C ASP A 18 -2.68 -10.59 6.64
N PRO A 19 -3.99 -10.28 6.72
CA PRO A 19 -5.02 -10.30 5.66
C PRO A 19 -4.98 -9.14 4.64
N GLY A 20 -4.03 -8.21 4.78
CA GLY A 20 -3.84 -7.11 3.82
C GLY A 20 -4.87 -6.00 3.94
N ILE A 21 -4.46 -4.77 3.63
CA ILE A 21 -5.34 -3.60 3.68
C ILE A 21 -5.89 -3.35 2.27
N LYS A 22 -6.89 -4.16 1.91
CA LYS A 22 -7.42 -4.24 0.54
C LYS A 22 -8.54 -3.25 0.24
N ASP A 23 -9.23 -2.74 1.24
CA ASP A 23 -10.34 -1.83 1.03
C ASP A 23 -9.93 -0.35 1.09
N ILE A 24 -10.60 0.46 0.28
CA ILE A 24 -10.33 1.90 0.17
C ILE A 24 -10.43 2.62 1.52
N LYS A 25 -11.40 2.25 2.37
CA LYS A 25 -11.65 2.95 3.63
C LYS A 25 -10.53 2.68 4.63
N SER A 26 -10.14 1.41 4.79
CA SER A 26 -9.03 1.04 5.66
C SER A 26 -7.72 1.65 5.18
N MET A 27 -7.49 1.70 3.87
CA MET A 27 -6.30 2.34 3.31
C MET A 27 -6.29 3.84 3.60
N VAL A 28 -7.38 4.57 3.34
CA VAL A 28 -7.51 6.00 3.70
C VAL A 28 -7.28 6.21 5.20
N ASN A 29 -7.92 5.43 6.06
CA ASN A 29 -7.76 5.53 7.51
C ASN A 29 -6.31 5.37 7.98
N VAL A 30 -5.52 4.51 7.32
CA VAL A 30 -4.10 4.32 7.66
C VAL A 30 -3.30 5.58 7.37
N TYR A 31 -3.52 6.21 6.21
CA TYR A 31 -2.80 7.43 5.82
C TYR A 31 -3.28 8.69 6.55
N GLU A 32 -4.58 8.81 6.80
CA GLU A 32 -5.14 9.93 7.58
C GLU A 32 -4.58 9.96 9.00
N ARG A 33 -4.40 8.79 9.63
CA ARG A 33 -3.79 8.68 10.96
C ARG A 33 -2.32 9.11 11.01
N ALA A 34 -1.64 9.18 9.86
CA ALA A 34 -0.29 9.69 9.76
C ALA A 34 -0.19 11.19 9.47
N ASP A 35 -1.33 11.90 9.52
CA ASP A 35 -1.49 13.31 9.15
C ASP A 35 -0.87 13.61 7.77
N TYR A 36 -1.06 12.66 6.85
CA TYR A 36 -0.47 12.73 5.52
C TYR A 36 -1.58 12.96 4.49
N PRO A 37 -1.72 14.17 3.91
CA PRO A 37 -2.76 14.46 2.93
C PRO A 37 -2.51 13.60 1.68
N PHE A 38 -3.26 12.51 1.61
CA PHE A 38 -2.98 11.42 0.72
C PHE A 38 -3.96 11.41 -0.44
N LEU A 39 -3.47 11.77 -1.63
CA LEU A 39 -4.22 11.64 -2.88
C LEU A 39 -4.14 10.18 -3.34
N LEU A 40 -4.92 9.31 -2.67
CA LEU A 40 -4.93 7.87 -2.91
C LEU A 40 -5.26 7.54 -4.37
N GLY A 41 -6.22 8.27 -4.97
CA GLY A 41 -6.62 8.07 -6.36
C GLY A 41 -5.48 8.27 -7.37
N GLU A 42 -4.62 9.28 -7.16
CA GLU A 42 -3.48 9.53 -8.04
C GLU A 42 -2.41 8.43 -7.93
N ASN A 43 -2.16 7.97 -6.71
CA ASN A 43 -1.18 6.90 -6.48
C ASN A 43 -1.68 5.57 -7.04
N LEU A 44 -2.96 5.23 -6.81
CA LEU A 44 -3.59 4.04 -7.36
C LEU A 44 -3.62 4.08 -8.89
N LYS A 45 -3.91 5.24 -9.49
CA LYS A 45 -3.90 5.38 -10.95
C LYS A 45 -2.57 4.95 -11.56
N VAL A 46 -1.45 5.39 -10.99
CA VAL A 46 -0.11 4.96 -11.46
C VAL A 46 0.07 3.44 -11.31
N LEU A 47 -0.38 2.87 -10.19
CA LEU A 47 -0.27 1.42 -9.95
C LEU A 47 -1.16 0.60 -10.91
N PHE A 48 -2.32 1.12 -11.31
CA PHE A 48 -3.19 0.54 -12.33
C PHE A 48 -2.57 0.64 -13.73
N ASP A 49 -2.05 1.82 -14.09
CA ASP A 49 -1.40 2.05 -15.38
C ASP A 49 -0.15 1.16 -15.54
N LEU A 50 0.51 0.79 -14.43
CA LEU A 50 1.62 -0.17 -14.37
C LEU A 50 1.19 -1.64 -14.18
N GLN A 51 -0.12 -1.92 -14.14
CA GLN A 51 -0.69 -3.27 -13.95
C GLN A 51 -0.19 -4.00 -12.69
N LEU A 52 0.14 -3.27 -11.62
CA LEU A 52 0.58 -3.86 -10.34
C LEU A 52 -0.57 -4.12 -9.37
N VAL A 53 -1.67 -3.37 -9.53
CA VAL A 53 -2.88 -3.49 -8.74
C VAL A 53 -4.07 -3.62 -9.69
N TRP A 54 -5.12 -4.29 -9.26
CA TRP A 54 -6.42 -4.29 -9.94
C TRP A 54 -7.55 -4.06 -8.93
N VAL A 55 -8.72 -3.66 -9.43
CA VAL A 55 -9.94 -3.52 -8.62
C VAL A 55 -10.70 -4.82 -8.66
N THR A 56 -11.04 -5.37 -7.50
CA THR A 56 -11.83 -6.62 -7.39
C THR A 56 -13.30 -6.36 -7.08
N GLN A 57 -13.63 -5.19 -6.55
CA GLN A 57 -15.02 -4.80 -6.27
C GLN A 57 -15.24 -3.29 -6.46
N TYR A 58 -16.41 -2.96 -6.99
CA TYR A 58 -16.94 -1.61 -7.16
C TYR A 58 -18.24 -1.44 -6.38
N MET A 59 -18.57 -0.20 -5.99
CA MET A 59 -19.91 0.20 -5.57
C MET A 59 -20.83 0.38 -6.79
N ASP A 60 -22.15 0.47 -6.55
CA ASP A 60 -23.19 0.70 -7.57
C ASP A 60 -23.00 2.00 -8.39
N ASN A 61 -22.16 2.92 -7.90
CA ASN A 61 -21.81 4.17 -8.54
C ASN A 61 -20.43 4.15 -9.23
N ASP A 62 -19.93 2.95 -9.58
CA ASP A 62 -18.63 2.71 -10.18
C ASP A 62 -17.41 3.15 -9.34
N THR A 63 -17.59 3.37 -8.04
CA THR A 63 -16.47 3.70 -7.14
C THR A 63 -15.71 2.43 -6.74
N PRO A 64 -14.40 2.31 -7.01
CA PRO A 64 -13.59 1.17 -6.56
C PRO A 64 -13.57 1.06 -5.03
N VAL A 65 -13.79 -0.14 -4.49
CA VAL A 65 -13.78 -0.37 -3.03
C VAL A 65 -12.81 -1.42 -2.55
N LEU A 66 -12.52 -2.44 -3.36
CA LEU A 66 -11.51 -3.45 -3.05
C LEU A 66 -10.44 -3.52 -4.13
N PHE A 67 -9.21 -3.67 -3.67
CA PHE A 67 -8.04 -3.77 -4.51
C PHE A 67 -7.26 -5.03 -4.15
N GLU A 68 -6.56 -5.55 -5.14
CA GLU A 68 -5.61 -6.63 -4.94
C GLU A 68 -4.37 -6.43 -5.82
N LEU A 69 -3.27 -7.09 -5.44
CA LEU A 69 -2.09 -7.15 -6.29
C LEU A 69 -2.35 -8.11 -7.45
N THR A 70 -1.81 -7.75 -8.61
CA THR A 70 -1.58 -8.69 -9.69
C THR A 70 -0.36 -9.56 -9.36
N ASP A 71 -0.08 -10.58 -10.19
CA ASP A 71 1.16 -11.36 -10.04
C ASP A 71 2.40 -10.50 -10.22
N ALA A 72 2.36 -9.53 -11.15
CA ALA A 72 3.43 -8.54 -11.32
C ALA A 72 3.58 -7.65 -10.08
N GLY A 73 2.47 -7.24 -9.46
CA GLY A 73 2.49 -6.49 -8.20
C GLY A 73 3.14 -7.27 -7.05
N ARG A 74 2.78 -8.56 -6.90
CA ARG A 74 3.39 -9.46 -5.92
C ARG A 74 4.89 -9.64 -6.15
N ALA A 75 5.30 -9.89 -7.39
CA ALA A 75 6.71 -10.01 -7.75
C ALA A 75 7.47 -8.72 -7.43
N TYR A 76 6.91 -7.56 -7.79
CA TYR A 76 7.51 -6.26 -7.50
C TYR A 76 7.74 -6.04 -6.00
N VAL A 77 6.76 -6.38 -5.17
CA VAL A 77 6.90 -6.25 -3.71
C VAL A 77 8.08 -7.09 -3.19
N ASN A 78 8.16 -8.35 -3.61
CA ASN A 78 9.21 -9.27 -3.18
C ASN A 78 10.61 -8.88 -3.68
N GLU A 79 10.71 -8.30 -4.88
CA GLU A 79 11.99 -7.98 -5.53
C GLU A 79 12.53 -6.59 -5.16
N HIS A 80 11.65 -5.63 -4.84
CA HIS A 80 12.02 -4.22 -4.77
C HIS A 80 11.65 -3.51 -3.46
N ILE A 81 10.83 -4.10 -2.59
CA ILE A 81 10.48 -3.47 -1.32
C ILE A 81 11.39 -4.00 -0.21
N GLU A 82 12.32 -3.16 0.21
CA GLU A 82 13.18 -3.43 1.35
C GLU A 82 12.61 -2.86 2.64
N LYS A 83 12.58 -3.68 3.70
CA LYS A 83 12.06 -3.31 5.03
C LYS A 83 12.67 -2.01 5.55
N ASN A 84 13.99 -1.89 5.56
CA ASN A 84 14.66 -0.72 6.14
C ASN A 84 14.32 0.56 5.38
N ALA A 85 14.34 0.52 4.05
CA ALA A 85 14.00 1.69 3.22
C ALA A 85 12.55 2.14 3.44
N LEU A 86 11.61 1.19 3.54
CA LEU A 86 10.21 1.50 3.80
C LEU A 86 10.00 2.12 5.19
N PHE A 87 10.68 1.61 6.21
CA PHE A 87 10.62 2.17 7.57
C PHE A 87 11.23 3.56 7.65
N GLU A 88 12.38 3.79 7.00
CA GLU A 88 12.99 5.11 6.94
C GLU A 88 12.06 6.12 6.26
N PHE A 89 11.38 5.73 5.18
CA PHE A 89 10.34 6.56 4.57
C PHE A 89 9.21 6.87 5.57
N ILE A 90 8.64 5.86 6.23
CA ILE A 90 7.51 6.06 7.16
C ILE A 90 7.90 6.99 8.31
N LYS A 91 9.12 6.92 8.84
CA LYS A 91 9.61 7.83 9.90
C LYS A 91 9.66 9.30 9.48
N THR A 92 9.65 9.60 8.18
CA THR A 92 9.58 10.99 7.69
C THR A 92 8.17 11.58 7.73
N LEU A 93 7.14 10.77 7.99
CA LEU A 93 5.76 11.23 8.12
C LEU A 93 5.56 11.99 9.43
N GLN A 94 4.53 12.84 9.48
CA GLN A 94 4.28 13.73 10.62
C GLN A 94 3.82 12.97 11.87
N ALA A 95 2.97 11.94 11.71
CA ALA A 95 2.52 11.07 12.80
C ALA A 95 2.76 9.58 12.44
N PRO A 96 4.02 9.11 12.44
CA PRO A 96 4.38 7.85 11.81
C PRO A 96 3.97 6.61 12.62
N ASP A 97 3.74 6.74 13.92
CA ASP A 97 3.65 5.63 14.88
C ASP A 97 2.63 4.55 14.46
N PHE A 98 1.43 4.97 14.05
CA PHE A 98 0.39 4.03 13.63
C PHE A 98 0.79 3.25 12.37
N ILE A 99 1.36 3.92 11.37
CA ILE A 99 1.80 3.25 10.13
C ILE A 99 3.01 2.37 10.41
N LEU A 100 3.92 2.78 11.28
CA LEU A 100 5.05 1.95 11.71
C LEU A 100 4.57 0.66 12.37
N GLU A 101 3.60 0.74 13.28
CA GLU A 101 3.01 -0.43 13.95
C GLU A 101 2.37 -1.39 12.94
N VAL A 102 1.52 -0.88 12.06
CA VAL A 102 0.86 -1.66 11.00
C VAL A 102 1.89 -2.32 10.08
N THR A 103 2.88 -1.56 9.63
CA THR A 103 3.92 -2.04 8.70
C THR A 103 4.80 -3.11 9.36
N GLN A 104 5.17 -2.92 10.63
CA GLN A 104 5.91 -3.91 11.40
C GLN A 104 5.12 -5.20 11.57
N SER A 105 3.83 -5.11 11.96
CA SER A 105 2.94 -6.26 12.08
C SER A 105 2.89 -7.08 10.78
N CYS A 106 2.87 -6.40 9.63
CA CYS A 106 2.91 -7.05 8.32
C CYS A 106 4.21 -7.80 8.06
N PHE A 107 5.38 -7.22 8.34
CA PHE A 107 6.65 -7.91 8.18
C PHE A 107 6.82 -9.10 9.14
N ASP A 108 6.33 -8.99 10.36
CA ASP A 108 6.44 -10.07 11.36
C ASP A 108 5.64 -11.29 10.94
N LYS A 109 4.45 -11.08 10.35
CA LYS A 109 3.64 -12.16 9.77
C LYS A 109 4.30 -12.80 8.55
N LEU A 110 4.92 -12.01 7.68
CA LEU A 110 5.67 -12.53 6.51
C LEU A 110 6.88 -13.37 6.92
N SER A 111 7.51 -13.06 8.07
CA SER A 111 8.67 -13.80 8.57
C SER A 111 8.29 -15.05 9.37
N SER A 112 7.00 -15.22 9.68
CA SER A 112 6.48 -16.35 10.47
C SER A 112 5.89 -17.48 9.61
N ASN A 113 5.90 -17.31 8.29
CA ASN A 113 5.50 -18.30 7.27
C ASN A 113 6.75 -18.84 6.56
#